data_AF-A0A951DS93-F1
#
_entry.id   AF-A0A951DS93-F1
#
_cell.length_a   1.000
_cell.length_b   1.000
_cell.length_c   1.000
_cell.angle_alpha   90.00
_cell.angle_beta   90.00
_cell.angle_gamma   90.00
#
_symmetry.space_group_name_H-M   'P 1'
#
loop_
_entity.id
_entity.type
_entity.pdbx_description
1 polymer ?
#
loop_
_entity_poly.entity_id
_entity_poly.type
_entity_poly.pdbx_seq_one_letter_code
_entity_poly.pdbx_strand_id
1 'polypeptide(L)' 'MLWHGTQTEALELLEALSRNCSCVMTAEGVRVTTCAPHEMLSTDQRAVDGLLFARRIAQRLRSEEQVPSQTVGLSELA' A
#
# COMPACT_ATOMS: atom_id res chain seq x y z
N MET A 1 -1.73 1.66 -17.87
CA MET A 1 -1.02 1.27 -16.64
C MET A 1 -0.34 -0.07 -16.89
N LEU A 2 0.91 -0.22 -16.45
CA LEU A 2 1.66 -1.48 -16.51
C LEU A 2 1.81 -2.01 -15.08
N TRP A 3 1.46 -3.28 -14.85
CA TRP A 3 1.59 -3.90 -13.53
C TRP A 3 2.98 -4.53 -13.38
N HIS A 4 3.75 -4.07 -12.39
CA HIS A 4 5.11 -4.59 -12.08
C HIS A 4 5.12 -5.56 -10.88
N GLY A 5 3.96 -5.93 -10.37
CA GLY A 5 3.82 -6.86 -9.25
C GLY A 5 3.56 -8.29 -9.69
N THR A 6 3.48 -9.16 -8.70
CA THR A 6 2.98 -10.53 -8.86
C THR A 6 1.46 -10.55 -8.99
N GLN A 7 0.90 -11.68 -9.40
CA GLN A 7 -0.56 -11.88 -9.40
C GLN A 7 -1.14 -11.78 -7.99
N THR A 8 -0.45 -12.32 -6.98
CA THR A 8 -0.88 -12.24 -5.57
C THR A 8 -0.98 -10.79 -5.10
N GLU A 9 0.06 -9.98 -5.36
CA GLU A 9 0.05 -8.55 -5.01
C GLU A 9 -1.10 -7.79 -5.71
N ALA A 10 -1.48 -8.19 -6.93
CA ALA A 10 -2.61 -7.60 -7.64
C ALA A 10 -3.94 -7.94 -6.96
N LEU A 11 -4.13 -9.21 -6.56
CA LEU A 11 -5.34 -9.65 -5.87
C LEU A 11 -5.49 -8.97 -4.51
N GLU A 12 -4.40 -8.84 -3.74
CA GLU A 12 -4.39 -8.10 -2.47
C GLU A 12 -4.80 -6.64 -2.66
N LEU A 13 -4.31 -5.98 -3.71
CA LEU A 13 -4.67 -4.60 -4.03
C LEU A 13 -6.15 -4.47 -4.41
N LEU A 14 -6.67 -5.38 -5.24
CA LEU A 14 -8.08 -5.41 -5.63
C LEU A 14 -9.00 -5.66 -4.43
N GLU A 15 -8.60 -6.54 -3.52
CA GLU A 15 -9.33 -6.79 -2.27
C GLU A 15 -9.31 -5.55 -1.35
N ALA A 16 -8.18 -4.86 -1.24
CA ALA A 16 -8.11 -3.62 -0.48
C ALA A 16 -9.04 -2.55 -1.08
N LEU A 17 -9.09 -2.44 -2.40
CA LEU A 17 -9.96 -1.48 -3.09
C LEU A 17 -11.44 -1.83 -2.95
N SER A 18 -11.82 -3.11 -3.04
CA SER A 18 -13.23 -3.51 -2.88
C SER A 18 -13.78 -3.15 -1.51
N ARG A 19 -12.94 -3.21 -0.47
CA ARG A 19 -13.29 -2.86 0.92
C ARG A 19 -13.28 -1.36 1.22
N ASN A 20 -12.49 -0.57 0.48
CA ASN A 20 -12.23 0.84 0.80
C ASN A 20 -12.68 1.84 -0.28
N CYS A 21 -13.21 1.38 -1.41
CA CYS A 21 -13.69 2.28 -2.45
C CYS A 21 -15.00 2.97 -2.06
N SER A 22 -15.13 4.22 -2.52
CA SER A 22 -16.34 5.04 -2.38
C SER A 22 -17.04 5.30 -3.73
N CYS A 23 -16.76 4.44 -4.72
CA CYS A 23 -17.39 4.52 -6.02
C CYS A 23 -18.90 4.22 -5.91
N VAL A 24 -19.71 5.03 -6.57
CA VAL A 24 -21.12 4.75 -6.76
C VAL A 24 -21.29 4.00 -8.06
N MET A 25 -22.01 2.88 -8.01
CA MET A 25 -22.34 2.04 -9.16
C MET A 25 -23.84 2.14 -9.44
N THR A 26 -24.24 2.08 -10.71
CA THR A 26 -25.65 1.89 -11.08
C THR A 26 -26.08 0.45 -10.82
N ALA A 27 -27.39 0.17 -10.88
CA ALA A 27 -27.93 -1.18 -10.75
C ALA A 27 -27.41 -2.14 -11.84
N GLU A 28 -27.00 -1.60 -12.99
CA GLU A 28 -26.44 -2.30 -14.13
C GLU A 28 -24.91 -2.49 -14.03
N GLY A 29 -24.30 -2.06 -12.91
CA GLY A 29 -22.87 -2.21 -12.68
C GLY A 29 -21.99 -1.16 -13.37
N VAL A 30 -22.58 -0.06 -13.87
CA VAL A 30 -21.81 1.04 -14.46
C VAL A 30 -21.32 1.96 -13.35
N ARG A 31 -20.04 2.36 -13.41
CA ARG A 31 -19.45 3.27 -12.43
C ARG A 31 -19.87 4.72 -12.72
N VAL A 32 -20.57 5.32 -11.77
CA VAL A 32 -21.06 6.71 -11.84
C VAL A 32 -20.01 7.69 -11.30
N THR A 33 -19.34 7.31 -10.22
CA THR A 33 -18.26 8.11 -9.63
C THR A 33 -16.98 7.30 -9.51
N THR A 34 -15.85 7.94 -9.79
CA THR A 34 -14.52 7.36 -9.58
C THR A 34 -13.93 7.93 -8.31
N CYS A 35 -13.58 7.07 -7.35
CA CYS A 35 -12.89 7.49 -6.14
C CYS A 35 -11.39 7.68 -6.41
N ALA A 36 -10.73 8.48 -5.58
CA ALA A 36 -9.30 8.79 -5.73
C ALA A 36 -8.39 7.56 -5.87
N PRO A 37 -8.59 6.44 -5.12
CA PRO A 37 -7.80 5.23 -5.35
C PRO A 37 -7.93 4.64 -6.76
N HIS A 38 -9.14 4.62 -7.33
CA HIS A 38 -9.36 4.11 -8.68
C HIS A 38 -8.90 5.08 -9.77
N GLU A 39 -8.96 6.38 -9.51
CA GLU A 39 -8.37 7.39 -10.40
C GLU A 39 -6.84 7.28 -10.42
N MET A 40 -6.22 7.11 -9.24
CA MET A 40 -4.78 6.89 -9.12
C MET A 40 -4.34 5.63 -9.88
N LEU A 41 -5.08 4.52 -9.77
CA LEU A 41 -4.76 3.31 -10.54
C LEU A 41 -4.78 3.54 -12.05
N SER A 42 -5.71 4.33 -12.58
CA SER A 42 -5.83 4.55 -14.02
C SER A 42 -4.84 5.58 -14.57
N THR A 43 -4.37 6.51 -13.73
CA THR A 43 -3.64 7.70 -14.17
C THR A 43 -2.20 7.82 -13.66
N ASP A 44 -1.85 7.21 -12.53
CA ASP A 44 -0.57 7.44 -11.86
C ASP A 44 0.23 6.15 -11.66
N GLN A 45 1.09 5.84 -12.64
CA GLN A 45 2.00 4.70 -12.58
C GLN A 45 2.97 4.80 -11.40
N ARG A 46 3.44 6.00 -11.06
CA ARG A 46 4.42 6.20 -9.98
C ARG A 46 3.80 5.91 -8.62
N ALA A 47 2.55 6.29 -8.41
CA ALA A 47 1.83 5.96 -7.19
C ALA A 47 1.62 4.44 -7.05
N VAL A 48 1.26 3.76 -8.13
CA VAL A 48 1.13 2.29 -8.14
C VAL A 48 2.45 1.60 -7.81
N ASP A 49 3.55 2.02 -8.45
CA ASP A 49 4.88 1.47 -8.20
C ASP A 49 5.31 1.74 -6.74
N GLY A 50 4.98 2.92 -6.19
CA GLY A 50 5.23 3.28 -4.80
C GLY A 50 4.46 2.41 -3.79
N LEU A 51 3.19 2.12 -4.07
CA LEU A 51 2.37 1.21 -3.23
C LEU A 51 2.95 -0.22 -3.23
N LEU A 52 3.36 -0.70 -4.41
CA LEU A 52 3.96 -2.01 -4.56
C LEU A 52 5.30 -2.10 -3.80
N PHE A 53 6.13 -1.07 -3.92
CA PHE A 53 7.37 -0.96 -3.16
C PHE A 53 7.09 -0.97 -1.64
N ALA A 54 6.16 -0.15 -1.18
CA ALA A 54 5.77 -0.08 0.23
C ALA A 54 5.28 -1.42 0.75
N ARG A 55 4.43 -2.14 -0.01
CA ARG A 55 3.94 -3.48 0.34
C ARG A 55 5.08 -4.46 0.61
N ARG A 56 6.13 -4.46 -0.24
CA ARG A 56 7.29 -5.37 -0.12
C ARG A 56 8.16 -5.06 1.09
N ILE A 57 8.35 -3.79 1.41
CA ILE A 57 9.19 -3.40 2.56
C ILE A 57 8.42 -3.34 3.88
N ALA A 58 7.08 -3.37 3.87
CA ALA A 58 6.28 -3.17 5.07
C ALA A 58 6.57 -4.19 6.19
N GLN A 59 6.85 -5.46 5.86
CA GLN A 59 7.24 -6.45 6.86
C GLN A 59 8.61 -6.13 7.48
N ARG A 60 9.58 -5.73 6.65
CA ARG A 60 10.91 -5.33 7.10
C ARG A 60 10.84 -4.12 8.02
N LEU A 61 10.10 -3.08 7.62
CA LEU A 61 9.93 -1.87 8.43
C LEU A 61 9.32 -2.20 9.80
N ARG A 62 8.29 -3.06 9.86
CA ARG A 62 7.70 -3.50 11.13
C ARG A 62 8.69 -4.25 12.02
N SER A 63 9.56 -5.07 11.43
CA SER A 63 10.58 -5.79 12.20
C SER A 63 11.70 -4.87 12.71
N GLU A 64 12.05 -3.82 11.95
CA GLU A 64 13.07 -2.84 12.33
C GLU A 64 12.55 -1.89 13.43
N GLU A 65 11.27 -1.53 13.41
CA GLU A 65 10.63 -0.68 14.42
C GLU A 65 10.55 -1.35 15.81
N GLN A 66 10.48 -2.69 15.84
CA GLN A 66 10.40 -3.47 17.07
C GLN A 66 11.76 -3.81 17.69
N VAL A 67 12.87 -3.42 17.07
CA VAL A 67 14.20 -3.57 17.67
C VAL A 67 14.24 -2.66 18.90
N PRO A 68 14.37 -3.20 20.13
CA PRO A 68 14.53 -2.36 21.30
C PRO A 68 15.74 -1.48 21.02
N SER A 69 15.57 -0.15 21.12
CA SER A 69 16.71 0.75 21.15
C SER A 69 17.64 0.21 22.23
N GLN A 70 18.77 -0.38 21.82
CA GLN A 70 19.83 -0.66 22.77
C GLN A 70 20.20 0.72 23.30
N THR A 71 19.72 1.03 24.51
CA THR A 71 20.29 2.05 25.37
C THR A 71 21.76 1.67 25.47
N VAL A 72 22.57 2.26 24.61
CA VAL A 72 24.03 2.22 24.73
C VAL A 72 24.30 2.78 26.11
N GLY A 73 24.70 1.90 27.02
CA GLY A 73 25.08 2.28 28.38
C GLY A 73 26.25 3.23 28.30
N LEU A 74 25.96 4.53 28.42
CA LEU A 74 26.93 5.54 28.87
C LEU A 74 27.18 5.29 30.36
N SER A 75 27.88 4.20 30.66
CA SER A 75 28.33 3.87 32.01
C SER A 75 29.78 3.42 31.98
N GLU A 76 30.63 4.25 31.40
CA GLU A 76 32.08 4.27 31.63
C GLU A 76 32.50 5.72 31.43
N LEU A 77 32.62 6.48 32.52
CA LEU A 77 33.41 7.71 32.74
C LEU A 77 32.86 8.42 34.01
N ALA A 78 33.10 7.82 35.17
CA ALA A 78 33.12 8.51 36.47
C ALA A 78 33.93 7.68 37.47
#